data_AF-A0A7C7RYQ0-F1
#
_entry.id   AF-A0A7C7RYQ0-F1
#
_cell.length_a   1.000
_cell.length_b   1.000
_cell.length_c   1.000
_cell.angle_alpha   90.00
_cell.angle_beta   90.00
_cell.angle_gamma   90.00
#
_symmetry.space_group_name_H-M   'P 1'
#
loop_
_entity.id
_entity.type
_entity.pdbx_description
1 polymer ?
#
loop_
_entity_poly.entity_id
_entity_poly.type
_entity_poly.pdbx_seq_one_letter_code
_entity_poly.pdbx_strand_id
1 'polypeptide(L)'
;MQRIEMNFFDFLESRIRAIDSLLCVGLDPHPSDLPELTGSAALEFCRGLIDATVNFAAAYKPNAAFFEALGPEGIAALRDVIAAIPDEVPVILDAKRGDIASTADAYARAAFGVLAADALTINPYLGHDAVEPFISDPEKGAFLLCKTSNPGASDLQDLEVHSTRYRAQGALYEHVARLAQTWNTRGNLGLVVGATQAEALARVRAAAPDLWILAPGVGAQGGDLRAALQAGLRADGLGML
;
A
#
# COMPACT_ATOMS: atom_id res chain seq x y z
N MET A 1 -19.06 3.37 -27.15
CA MET A 1 -18.64 4.11 -25.95
C MET A 1 -17.47 3.33 -25.38
N GLN A 2 -16.23 3.79 -25.61
CA GLN A 2 -15.07 3.14 -24.99
C GLN A 2 -15.28 3.25 -23.47
N ARG A 3 -15.31 2.11 -22.76
CA ARG A 3 -15.14 2.14 -21.30
C ARG A 3 -13.83 2.89 -21.07
N ILE A 4 -13.89 3.99 -20.33
CA ILE A 4 -12.68 4.59 -19.77
C ILE A 4 -12.09 3.47 -18.92
N GLU A 5 -10.90 2.97 -19.30
CA GLU A 5 -10.16 2.00 -18.50
C GLU A 5 -9.96 2.65 -17.12
N MET A 6 -10.59 2.08 -16.11
CA MET A 6 -10.59 2.59 -14.75
C MET A 6 -9.35 2.04 -14.06
N ASN A 7 -8.42 2.91 -13.65
CA ASN A 7 -7.24 2.46 -12.93
C ASN A 7 -7.59 2.10 -11.47
N PHE A 8 -6.63 1.51 -10.75
CA PHE A 8 -6.80 1.16 -9.33
C PHE A 8 -7.30 2.32 -8.46
N PHE A 9 -6.77 3.54 -8.65
CA PHE A 9 -7.16 4.69 -7.83
C PHE A 9 -8.53 5.24 -8.21
N ASP A 10 -8.97 5.11 -9.45
CA ASP A 10 -10.35 5.44 -9.84
C ASP A 10 -11.35 4.47 -9.18
N PHE A 11 -10.99 3.18 -9.11
CA PHE A 11 -11.76 2.17 -8.37
C PHE A 11 -11.82 2.52 -6.88
N LEU A 12 -10.68 2.85 -6.27
CA LEU A 12 -10.60 3.27 -4.87
C LEU A 12 -11.43 4.53 -4.58
N GLU A 13 -11.33 5.57 -5.41
CA GLU A 13 -12.11 6.79 -5.25
C GLU A 13 -13.61 6.51 -5.34
N SER A 14 -14.01 5.62 -6.25
CA SER A 14 -15.42 5.22 -6.39
C SER A 14 -15.94 4.55 -5.12
N ARG A 15 -15.14 3.65 -4.52
CA ARG A 15 -15.48 3.02 -3.23
C ARG A 15 -15.56 4.05 -2.11
N ILE A 16 -14.54 4.88 -1.95
CA ILE A 16 -14.47 5.93 -0.91
C ILE A 16 -15.70 6.83 -0.96
N ARG A 17 -16.08 7.31 -2.15
CA ARG A 17 -17.24 8.19 -2.31
C ARG A 17 -18.57 7.49 -1.99
N ALA A 18 -18.67 6.19 -2.23
CA ALA A 18 -19.86 5.41 -1.93
C ALA A 18 -20.09 5.22 -0.42
N ILE A 19 -19.01 5.16 0.38
CA ILE A 19 -19.08 4.87 1.82
C ILE A 19 -18.66 6.03 2.73
N ASP A 20 -18.18 7.14 2.17
CA ASP A 20 -17.65 8.31 2.87
C ASP A 20 -16.58 7.96 3.92
N SER A 21 -15.58 7.18 3.51
CA SER A 21 -14.52 6.69 4.39
C SER A 21 -13.19 6.56 3.65
N LEU A 22 -12.09 6.88 4.34
CA LEU A 22 -10.72 6.63 3.90
C LEU A 22 -10.09 5.41 4.59
N LEU A 23 -10.86 4.68 5.42
CA LEU A 23 -10.31 3.63 6.27
C LEU A 23 -9.79 2.45 5.44
N CYS A 24 -8.49 2.17 5.55
CA CYS A 24 -7.89 0.92 5.10
C CYS A 24 -7.75 -0.05 6.28
N VAL A 25 -8.44 -1.19 6.21
CA VAL A 25 -8.44 -2.20 7.29
C VAL A 25 -7.33 -3.22 7.05
N GLY A 26 -6.41 -3.35 8.01
CA GLY A 26 -5.37 -4.39 7.99
C GLY A 26 -5.96 -5.78 8.30
N LEU A 27 -5.51 -6.79 7.58
CA LEU A 27 -5.87 -8.20 7.82
C LEU A 27 -4.60 -8.96 8.18
N ASP A 28 -4.21 -8.82 9.44
CA ASP A 28 -2.91 -9.22 9.96
C ASP A 28 -3.14 -10.25 11.09
N PRO A 29 -3.29 -11.56 10.78
CA PRO A 29 -3.62 -12.59 11.75
C PRO A 29 -2.43 -12.92 12.67
N HIS A 30 -2.24 -12.11 13.71
CA HIS A 30 -1.15 -12.33 14.68
C HIS A 30 -1.38 -13.62 15.48
N PRO A 31 -0.32 -14.33 15.90
CA PRO A 31 -0.46 -15.53 16.73
C PRO A 31 -1.26 -15.34 18.02
N SER A 32 -1.28 -14.13 18.59
CA SER A 32 -2.07 -13.78 19.78
C SER A 32 -3.57 -13.70 19.53
N ASP A 33 -3.97 -13.50 18.28
CA ASP A 33 -5.35 -13.22 17.88
C ASP A 33 -6.04 -14.50 17.37
N LEU A 34 -5.26 -15.57 17.18
CA LEU A 34 -5.75 -16.85 16.68
C LEU A 34 -5.89 -17.88 17.81
N PRO A 35 -6.96 -18.71 17.79
CA PRO A 35 -7.08 -19.82 18.71
C PRO A 35 -5.99 -20.89 18.48
N GLU A 36 -5.59 -21.07 17.22
CA GLU A 36 -4.53 -21.98 16.79
C GLU A 36 -3.74 -21.33 15.64
N LEU A 37 -2.44 -21.61 15.57
CA LEU A 37 -1.56 -21.05 14.54
C LEU A 37 -1.65 -21.86 13.24
N THR A 38 -2.80 -21.78 12.58
CA THR A 38 -3.12 -22.52 11.34
C THR A 38 -3.71 -21.61 10.26
N GLY A 39 -3.59 -22.02 9.01
CA GLY A 39 -4.18 -21.30 7.87
C GLY A 39 -5.70 -21.13 7.98
N SER A 40 -6.42 -22.14 8.49
CA SER A 40 -7.88 -22.08 8.67
C SER A 40 -8.29 -21.06 9.73
N ALA A 41 -7.58 -21.03 10.87
CA ALA A 41 -7.84 -20.04 11.92
C ALA A 41 -7.58 -18.61 11.42
N ALA A 42 -6.50 -18.41 10.65
CA ALA A 42 -6.21 -17.12 10.03
C ALA A 42 -7.31 -16.67 9.05
N LEU A 43 -7.83 -17.58 8.24
CA LEU A 43 -8.95 -17.32 7.31
C LEU A 43 -10.22 -16.92 8.07
N GLU A 44 -10.61 -17.69 9.08
CA GLU A 44 -11.81 -17.41 9.89
C GLU A 44 -11.71 -16.06 10.60
N PHE A 45 -10.55 -15.77 11.20
CA PHE A 45 -10.27 -14.48 11.81
C PHE A 45 -10.44 -13.31 10.83
N CYS A 46 -9.82 -13.41 9.65
CA CYS A 46 -9.91 -12.35 8.65
C CYS A 46 -11.32 -12.19 8.08
N ARG A 47 -12.07 -13.29 7.88
CA ARG A 47 -13.48 -13.23 7.46
C ARG A 47 -14.35 -12.51 8.49
N GLY A 48 -14.16 -12.80 9.77
CA GLY A 48 -14.86 -12.08 10.85
C GLY A 48 -14.57 -10.58 10.83
N LEU A 49 -13.32 -10.18 10.58
CA LEU A 49 -12.97 -8.76 10.41
C LEU A 49 -13.64 -8.15 9.18
N ILE A 50 -13.64 -8.83 8.04
CA ILE A 50 -14.29 -8.36 6.81
C ILE A 50 -15.79 -8.14 7.06
N ASP A 51 -16.49 -9.16 7.55
CA ASP A 51 -17.94 -9.11 7.82
C ASP A 51 -18.30 -7.95 8.76
N ALA A 52 -17.46 -7.70 9.78
CA ALA A 52 -17.68 -6.64 10.76
C ALA A 52 -17.38 -5.22 10.24
N THR A 53 -16.52 -5.08 9.22
CA THR A 53 -15.94 -3.77 8.83
C THR A 53 -16.23 -3.33 7.40
N VAL A 54 -16.82 -4.21 6.57
CA VAL A 54 -16.97 -3.96 5.12
C VAL A 54 -17.66 -2.65 4.80
N ASN A 55 -18.68 -2.25 5.57
CA ASN A 55 -19.44 -1.02 5.36
C ASN A 55 -18.63 0.27 5.63
N PHE A 56 -17.45 0.15 6.25
CA PHE A 56 -16.57 1.27 6.58
C PHE A 56 -15.23 1.22 5.85
N ALA A 57 -14.87 0.07 5.26
CA ALA A 57 -13.58 -0.15 4.63
C ALA A 57 -13.55 0.41 3.20
N ALA A 58 -12.66 1.38 2.98
CA ALA A 58 -12.29 1.87 1.66
C ALA A 58 -11.43 0.85 0.91
N ALA A 59 -10.62 0.09 1.66
CA ALA A 59 -9.80 -0.99 1.15
C ALA A 59 -9.47 -1.97 2.29
N TYR A 60 -9.14 -3.21 1.93
CA TYR A 60 -8.52 -4.17 2.83
C TYR A 60 -7.05 -4.38 2.48
N LYS A 61 -6.21 -4.54 3.50
CA LYS A 61 -4.77 -4.68 3.33
C LYS A 61 -4.20 -5.90 4.07
N PRO A 62 -4.37 -7.11 3.53
CA PRO A 62 -3.72 -8.29 4.09
C PRO A 62 -2.20 -8.17 3.98
N ASN A 63 -1.49 -8.41 5.08
CA ASN A 63 -0.02 -8.44 5.09
C ASN A 63 0.48 -9.87 4.90
N ALA A 64 1.17 -10.11 3.78
CA ALA A 64 1.57 -11.44 3.34
C ALA A 64 2.44 -12.18 4.36
N ALA A 65 3.24 -11.46 5.16
CA ALA A 65 4.17 -12.05 6.11
C ALA A 65 3.48 -12.94 7.16
N PHE A 66 2.30 -12.54 7.65
CA PHE A 66 1.56 -13.32 8.66
C PHE A 66 1.01 -14.63 8.10
N PHE A 67 0.71 -14.67 6.81
CA PHE A 67 0.26 -15.86 6.12
C PHE A 67 1.44 -16.75 5.70
N GLU A 68 2.52 -16.15 5.20
CA GLU A 68 3.77 -16.87 4.85
C GLU A 68 4.34 -17.64 6.04
N ALA A 69 4.23 -17.09 7.25
CA ALA A 69 4.66 -17.72 8.49
C ALA A 69 3.94 -19.06 8.80
N LEU A 70 2.75 -19.29 8.22
CA LEU A 70 1.98 -20.52 8.35
C LEU A 70 2.30 -21.54 7.24
N GLY A 71 3.27 -21.26 6.38
CA GLY A 71 3.67 -22.14 5.29
C GLY A 71 2.61 -22.26 4.18
N PRO A 72 2.57 -23.38 3.44
CA PRO A 72 1.70 -23.54 2.27
C PRO A 72 0.20 -23.35 2.56
N GLU A 73 -0.27 -23.78 3.73
CA GLU A 73 -1.66 -23.59 4.14
C GLU A 73 -1.99 -22.11 4.39
N GLY A 74 -1.04 -21.32 4.89
CA GLY A 74 -1.20 -19.88 5.05
C GLY A 74 -1.32 -19.15 3.73
N ILE A 75 -0.53 -19.56 2.72
CA ILE A 75 -0.63 -19.01 1.37
C ILE A 75 -1.98 -19.34 0.74
N ALA A 76 -2.50 -20.56 0.95
CA ALA A 76 -3.85 -20.92 0.54
C ALA A 76 -4.90 -20.07 1.27
N ALA A 77 -4.74 -19.87 2.59
CA ALA A 77 -5.61 -19.02 3.38
C ALA A 77 -5.60 -17.56 2.91
N LEU A 78 -4.44 -17.00 2.57
CA LEU A 78 -4.34 -15.64 2.02
C LEU A 78 -5.15 -15.48 0.74
N ARG A 79 -5.05 -16.45 -0.19
CA ARG A 79 -5.87 -16.47 -1.39
C ARG A 79 -7.36 -16.50 -1.04
N ASP A 80 -7.75 -17.34 -0.10
CA ASP A 80 -9.15 -17.50 0.29
C ASP A 80 -9.69 -16.31 1.09
N VAL A 81 -8.83 -15.57 1.80
CA VAL A 81 -9.15 -14.27 2.43
C VAL A 81 -9.39 -13.22 1.37
N ILE A 82 -8.49 -13.09 0.38
CA ILE A 82 -8.65 -12.10 -0.70
C ILE A 82 -9.93 -12.39 -1.49
N ALA A 83 -10.20 -13.65 -1.82
CA ALA A 83 -11.41 -14.06 -2.51
C ALA A 83 -12.71 -13.91 -1.69
N ALA A 84 -12.61 -13.69 -0.37
CA ALA A 84 -13.77 -13.44 0.50
C ALA A 84 -14.11 -11.94 0.61
N ILE A 85 -13.23 -11.05 0.16
CA ILE A 85 -13.48 -9.61 0.12
C ILE A 85 -14.45 -9.32 -1.04
N PRO A 86 -15.52 -8.53 -0.85
CA PRO A 86 -16.45 -8.23 -1.95
C PRO A 86 -15.77 -7.49 -3.10
N ASP A 87 -16.18 -7.81 -4.34
CA ASP A 87 -15.60 -7.27 -5.58
C ASP A 87 -15.62 -5.73 -5.65
N GLU A 88 -16.51 -5.06 -4.93
CA GLU A 88 -16.56 -3.60 -4.86
C GLU A 88 -15.57 -2.96 -3.87
N VAL A 89 -14.78 -3.76 -3.14
CA VAL A 89 -13.81 -3.28 -2.15
C VAL A 89 -12.37 -3.58 -2.59
N PRO A 90 -11.55 -2.55 -2.86
CA PRO A 90 -10.15 -2.73 -3.25
C PRO A 90 -9.32 -3.54 -2.26
N VAL A 91 -8.43 -4.38 -2.79
CA VAL A 91 -7.48 -5.19 -2.01
C VAL A 91 -6.04 -4.74 -2.26
N ILE A 92 -5.34 -4.37 -1.19
CA ILE A 92 -3.93 -3.96 -1.21
C ILE A 92 -3.08 -5.03 -0.53
N LEU A 93 -2.37 -5.85 -1.30
CA LEU A 93 -1.47 -6.84 -0.74
C LEU A 93 -0.21 -6.18 -0.16
N ASP A 94 -0.07 -6.18 1.16
CA ASP A 94 1.13 -5.65 1.80
C ASP A 94 2.23 -6.71 1.84
N ALA A 95 3.09 -6.69 0.81
CA ALA A 95 4.14 -7.70 0.58
C ALA A 95 5.55 -7.12 0.44
N LYS A 96 5.68 -5.79 0.25
CA LYS A 96 6.94 -5.04 0.18
C LYS A 96 7.95 -5.65 -0.80
N ARG A 97 7.47 -6.17 -1.93
CA ARG A 97 8.31 -6.88 -2.92
C ARG A 97 9.27 -5.92 -3.62
N GLY A 98 10.43 -6.41 -3.99
CA GLY A 98 11.43 -5.65 -4.74
C GLY A 98 12.54 -6.58 -5.20
N ASP A 99 12.71 -6.69 -6.52
CA ASP A 99 13.71 -7.55 -7.15
C ASP A 99 13.96 -7.05 -8.58
N ILE A 100 14.95 -7.61 -9.28
CA ILE A 100 15.21 -7.29 -10.69
C ILE A 100 14.07 -7.75 -11.60
N ALA A 101 13.94 -7.12 -12.76
CA ALA A 101 12.77 -7.18 -13.63
C ALA A 101 12.13 -8.58 -13.80
N SER A 102 12.88 -9.61 -14.20
CA SER A 102 12.32 -10.96 -14.42
C SER A 102 11.73 -11.60 -13.16
N THR A 103 12.29 -11.29 -11.99
CA THR A 103 11.78 -11.79 -10.70
C THR A 103 10.63 -10.91 -10.21
N ALA A 104 10.70 -9.61 -10.43
CA ALA A 104 9.59 -8.69 -10.19
C ALA A 104 8.33 -9.05 -11.01
N ASP A 105 8.47 -9.50 -12.26
CA ASP A 105 7.36 -10.04 -13.07
C ASP A 105 6.71 -11.27 -12.39
N ALA A 106 7.52 -12.14 -11.77
CA ALA A 106 7.00 -13.29 -11.04
C ALA A 106 6.22 -12.87 -9.79
N TYR A 107 6.68 -11.83 -9.08
CA TYR A 107 5.94 -11.25 -7.96
C TYR A 107 4.66 -10.56 -8.41
N ALA A 108 4.68 -9.81 -9.51
CA ALA A 108 3.49 -9.19 -10.08
C ALA A 108 2.45 -10.24 -10.47
N ARG A 109 2.87 -11.32 -11.15
CA ARG A 109 1.98 -12.46 -11.46
C ARG A 109 1.42 -13.12 -10.20
N ALA A 110 2.24 -13.29 -9.15
CA ALA A 110 1.77 -13.87 -7.90
C ALA A 110 0.71 -12.98 -7.22
N ALA A 111 0.95 -11.67 -7.13
CA ALA A 111 0.03 -10.74 -6.51
C ALA A 111 -1.26 -10.53 -7.31
N PHE A 112 -1.14 -10.22 -8.60
CA PHE A 112 -2.28 -9.81 -9.42
C PHE A 112 -2.97 -10.97 -10.13
N GLY A 113 -2.23 -11.99 -10.54
CA GLY A 113 -2.77 -13.13 -11.30
C GLY A 113 -3.19 -14.31 -10.42
N VAL A 114 -2.38 -14.65 -9.41
CA VAL A 114 -2.66 -15.81 -8.54
C VAL A 114 -3.52 -15.43 -7.34
N LEU A 115 -3.15 -14.36 -6.63
CA LEU A 115 -3.88 -13.88 -5.46
C LEU A 115 -5.02 -12.93 -5.82
N ALA A 116 -5.06 -12.42 -7.06
CA ALA A 116 -6.08 -11.48 -7.54
C ALA A 116 -6.18 -10.18 -6.72
N ALA A 117 -5.07 -9.71 -6.13
CA ALA A 117 -5.04 -8.39 -5.51
C ALA A 117 -5.18 -7.28 -6.55
N ASP A 118 -5.68 -6.12 -6.11
CA ASP A 118 -5.83 -4.93 -6.96
C ASP A 118 -4.59 -4.04 -6.89
N ALA A 119 -3.93 -4.01 -5.73
CA ALA A 119 -2.65 -3.33 -5.55
C ALA A 119 -1.70 -4.12 -4.65
N LEU A 120 -0.43 -3.72 -4.62
CA LEU A 120 0.54 -4.23 -3.64
C LEU A 120 1.52 -3.16 -3.14
N THR A 121 2.16 -3.41 -2.00
CA THR A 121 3.32 -2.60 -1.56
C THR A 121 4.63 -3.11 -2.16
N ILE A 122 5.50 -2.19 -2.59
CA ILE A 122 6.78 -2.49 -3.25
C ILE A 122 7.93 -1.62 -2.73
N ASN A 123 9.17 -2.12 -2.82
CA ASN A 123 10.37 -1.42 -2.37
C ASN A 123 11.15 -0.81 -3.56
N PRO A 124 11.34 0.53 -3.63
CA PRO A 124 12.02 1.21 -4.74
C PRO A 124 13.53 1.03 -4.81
N TYR A 125 14.16 0.39 -3.83
CA TYR A 125 15.61 0.49 -3.63
C TYR A 125 16.45 0.10 -4.86
N LEU A 126 15.94 -0.80 -5.70
CA LEU A 126 16.62 -1.28 -6.91
C LEU A 126 16.40 -0.39 -8.14
N GLY A 127 15.56 0.65 -8.06
CA GLY A 127 15.33 1.60 -9.15
C GLY A 127 14.08 1.32 -10.00
N HIS A 128 13.92 2.11 -11.06
CA HIS A 128 12.69 2.14 -11.87
C HIS A 128 12.38 0.82 -12.59
N ASP A 129 13.39 0.15 -13.11
CA ASP A 129 13.26 -1.12 -13.83
C ASP A 129 12.77 -2.28 -12.94
N ALA A 130 13.04 -2.21 -11.63
CA ALA A 130 12.45 -3.11 -10.64
C ALA A 130 11.00 -2.76 -10.26
N VAL A 131 10.56 -1.52 -10.53
CA VAL A 131 9.20 -1.03 -10.26
C VAL A 131 8.26 -1.24 -11.44
N GLU A 132 8.75 -1.03 -12.67
CA GLU A 132 7.96 -1.09 -13.91
C GLU A 132 7.06 -2.35 -14.02
N PRO A 133 7.52 -3.58 -13.67
CA PRO A 133 6.68 -4.77 -13.71
C PRO A 133 5.36 -4.65 -12.95
N PHE A 134 5.37 -3.94 -11.81
CA PHE A 134 4.21 -3.79 -10.92
C PHE A 134 3.25 -2.68 -11.35
N ILE A 135 3.69 -1.76 -12.21
CA ILE A 135 2.90 -0.60 -12.67
C ILE A 135 2.63 -0.64 -14.17
N SER A 136 2.99 -1.74 -14.85
CA SER A 136 2.84 -1.90 -16.30
C SER A 136 1.36 -2.02 -16.72
N ASP A 137 0.55 -2.64 -15.87
CA ASP A 137 -0.90 -2.76 -16.01
C ASP A 137 -1.61 -1.60 -15.27
N PRO A 138 -2.29 -0.69 -15.98
CA PRO A 138 -2.97 0.45 -15.36
C PRO A 138 -4.15 0.06 -14.47
N GLU A 139 -4.75 -1.12 -14.66
CA GLU A 139 -5.85 -1.60 -13.80
C GLU A 139 -5.35 -1.98 -12.40
N LYS A 140 -4.04 -2.23 -12.25
CA LYS A 140 -3.40 -2.60 -10.98
C LYS A 140 -2.66 -1.43 -10.36
N GLY A 141 -2.60 -1.40 -9.03
CA GLY A 141 -1.93 -0.38 -8.25
C GLY A 141 -0.64 -0.84 -7.58
N ALA A 142 0.25 0.10 -7.30
CA ALA A 142 1.41 -0.16 -6.46
C ALA A 142 1.67 0.98 -5.47
N PHE A 143 2.06 0.65 -4.25
CA PHE A 143 2.47 1.62 -3.24
C PHE A 143 3.96 1.46 -2.92
N LEU A 144 4.75 2.47 -3.27
CA LEU A 144 6.19 2.50 -3.05
C LEU A 144 6.54 2.84 -1.61
N LEU A 145 7.37 2.03 -0.96
CA LEU A 145 7.95 2.38 0.33
C LEU A 145 8.76 3.67 0.23
N CYS A 146 8.28 4.73 0.91
CA CYS A 146 8.89 6.05 0.88
C CYS A 146 9.49 6.39 2.24
N LYS A 147 8.65 6.53 3.26
CA LYS A 147 9.09 6.82 4.64
C LYS A 147 8.33 5.95 5.63
N THR A 148 8.92 4.85 6.06
CA THR A 148 8.25 3.86 6.91
C THR A 148 8.15 4.33 8.37
N SER A 149 7.24 3.72 9.14
CA SER A 149 6.93 4.12 10.52
C SER A 149 7.84 3.53 11.60
N ASN A 150 8.69 2.55 11.25
CA ASN A 150 9.56 1.86 12.21
C ASN A 150 10.75 2.74 12.66
N PRO A 151 11.30 2.53 13.87
CA PRO A 151 12.44 3.32 14.38
C PRO A 151 13.67 3.34 13.46
N GLY A 152 14.02 2.20 12.85
CA GLY A 152 15.15 2.09 11.92
C GLY A 152 14.93 2.76 10.55
N ALA A 153 13.78 3.41 10.31
CA ALA A 153 13.55 4.16 9.08
C ALA A 153 14.63 5.23 8.84
N SER A 154 15.08 5.90 9.91
CA SER A 154 16.08 6.97 9.83
C SER A 154 17.47 6.51 9.41
N ASP A 155 17.78 5.20 9.50
CA ASP A 155 19.10 4.66 9.15
C ASP A 155 19.46 4.94 7.68
N LEU A 156 18.45 4.95 6.81
CA LEU A 156 18.61 5.22 5.37
C LEU A 156 17.74 6.36 4.89
N GLN A 157 16.47 6.40 5.31
CA GLN A 157 15.45 7.22 4.64
C GLN A 157 15.65 8.71 4.92
N ASP A 158 16.28 9.06 6.05
CA ASP A 158 16.56 10.44 6.45
C ASP A 158 17.96 10.91 6.03
N LEU A 159 18.72 10.08 5.30
CA LEU A 159 20.01 10.50 4.76
C LEU A 159 19.81 11.65 3.77
N GLU A 160 20.58 12.71 3.95
CA GLU A 160 20.62 13.83 2.99
C GLU A 160 21.24 13.37 1.68
N VAL A 161 20.50 13.55 0.59
CA VAL A 161 20.94 13.21 -0.76
C VAL A 161 20.93 14.44 -1.66
N HIS A 162 21.91 14.49 -2.55
CA HIS A 162 22.02 15.52 -3.58
C HIS A 162 21.98 14.87 -4.95
N SER A 163 20.92 15.12 -5.71
CA SER A 163 20.79 14.60 -7.06
C SER A 163 21.05 15.69 -8.09
N THR A 164 22.16 15.56 -8.82
CA THR A 164 22.46 16.43 -9.97
C THR A 164 21.50 16.17 -11.13
N ARG A 165 21.17 14.90 -11.37
CA ARG A 165 20.24 14.46 -12.43
C ARG A 165 18.84 15.06 -12.24
N TYR A 166 18.33 15.04 -11.01
CA TYR A 166 16.98 15.53 -10.70
C TYR A 166 16.97 16.94 -10.10
N ARG A 167 18.13 17.61 -10.04
CA ARG A 167 18.32 18.98 -9.51
C ARG A 167 17.61 19.22 -8.18
N ALA A 168 17.71 18.24 -7.28
CA ALA A 168 17.04 18.26 -5.99
C ALA A 168 18.00 17.85 -4.87
N GLN A 169 17.79 18.46 -3.70
CA GLN A 169 18.44 18.12 -2.43
C GLN A 169 17.36 17.87 -1.38
N GLY A 170 17.65 17.01 -0.42
CA GLY A 170 16.83 16.76 0.76
C GLY A 170 16.99 15.32 1.23
N ALA A 171 16.12 14.87 2.12
CA ALA A 171 16.15 13.49 2.60
C ALA A 171 15.90 12.47 1.48
N LEU A 172 16.46 11.26 1.64
CA LEU A 172 16.30 10.17 0.68
C LEU A 172 14.82 9.84 0.41
N TYR A 173 13.96 9.83 1.41
CA TYR A 173 12.53 9.57 1.19
C TYR A 173 11.86 10.65 0.32
N GLU A 174 12.27 11.92 0.43
CA GLU A 174 11.75 12.98 -0.45
C GLU A 174 12.23 12.78 -1.90
N HIS A 175 13.44 12.25 -2.07
CA HIS A 175 13.93 11.85 -3.37
C HIS A 175 13.09 10.71 -3.95
N VAL A 176 12.74 9.70 -3.15
CA VAL A 176 11.83 8.61 -3.53
C VAL A 176 10.44 9.16 -3.92
N ALA A 177 9.89 10.12 -3.17
CA ALA A 177 8.60 10.74 -3.50
C ALA A 177 8.62 11.42 -4.88
N ARG A 178 9.68 12.19 -5.19
CA ARG A 178 9.86 12.84 -6.50
C ARG A 178 10.04 11.82 -7.64
N LEU A 179 10.76 10.73 -7.38
CA LEU A 179 10.89 9.62 -8.33
C LEU A 179 9.52 9.00 -8.62
N ALA A 180 8.74 8.68 -7.59
CA ALA A 180 7.40 8.12 -7.77
C ALA A 180 6.49 9.05 -8.57
N GLN A 181 6.51 10.36 -8.31
CA GLN A 181 5.74 11.33 -9.11
C GLN A 181 6.15 11.29 -10.59
N THR A 182 7.44 11.09 -10.87
CA THR A 182 7.97 10.99 -12.23
C THR A 182 7.62 9.64 -12.89
N TRP A 183 7.64 8.55 -12.12
CA TRP A 183 7.39 7.18 -12.57
C TRP A 183 5.91 6.87 -12.74
N ASN A 184 5.01 7.64 -12.12
CA ASN A 184 3.57 7.46 -12.19
C ASN A 184 2.96 7.89 -13.54
N THR A 185 3.41 7.26 -14.63
CA THR A 185 3.01 7.59 -16.01
C THR A 185 1.61 7.07 -16.36
N ARG A 186 1.09 6.09 -15.62
CA ARG A 186 -0.22 5.45 -15.84
C ARG A 186 -1.24 5.77 -14.76
N GLY A 187 -0.88 6.62 -13.79
CA GLY A 187 -1.80 7.03 -12.73
C GLY A 187 -2.15 5.93 -11.73
N ASN A 188 -1.27 4.94 -11.52
CA ASN A 188 -1.50 3.76 -10.67
C ASN A 188 -0.39 3.53 -9.62
N LEU A 189 0.46 4.53 -9.38
CA LEU A 189 1.51 4.50 -8.37
C LEU A 189 1.21 5.43 -7.19
N GLY A 190 1.31 4.89 -5.98
CA GLY A 190 1.20 5.61 -4.70
C GLY A 190 2.44 5.42 -3.83
N LEU A 191 2.39 5.96 -2.62
CA LEU A 191 3.49 5.98 -1.65
C LEU A 191 3.07 5.38 -0.31
N VAL A 192 3.98 4.74 0.40
CA VAL A 192 3.80 4.35 1.81
C VAL A 192 4.57 5.32 2.70
N VAL A 193 3.85 6.02 3.57
CA VAL A 193 4.41 7.02 4.50
C VAL A 193 3.81 6.83 5.88
N GLY A 194 4.62 6.58 6.91
CA GLY A 194 4.13 6.33 8.26
C GLY A 194 3.35 7.50 8.86
N ALA A 195 2.14 7.23 9.37
CA ALA A 195 1.28 8.23 10.01
C ALA A 195 1.87 8.80 11.32
N THR A 196 2.90 8.17 11.87
CA THR A 196 3.63 8.63 13.06
C THR A 196 4.50 9.88 12.79
N GLN A 197 4.69 10.27 11.53
CA GLN A 197 5.61 11.34 11.12
C GLN A 197 4.90 12.39 10.26
N ALA A 198 4.05 13.22 10.88
CA ALA A 198 3.28 14.27 10.20
C ALA A 198 4.15 15.24 9.38
N GLU A 199 5.34 15.57 9.86
CA GLU A 199 6.27 16.43 9.12
C GLU A 199 6.78 15.75 7.83
N ALA A 200 7.09 14.46 7.89
CA ALA A 200 7.49 13.69 6.71
C ALA A 200 6.32 13.55 5.72
N LEU A 201 5.10 13.34 6.21
CA LEU A 201 3.88 13.36 5.37
C LEU A 201 3.75 14.68 4.60
N ALA A 202 3.89 15.82 5.28
CA ALA A 202 3.80 17.14 4.65
C ALA A 202 4.88 17.33 3.57
N ARG A 203 6.12 16.91 3.83
CA ARG A 203 7.21 16.98 2.84
C ARG A 203 6.99 16.05 1.66
N VAL A 204 6.48 14.84 1.90
CA VAL A 204 6.13 13.90 0.83
C VAL A 204 4.98 14.45 -0.01
N ARG A 205 3.91 14.96 0.59
CA ARG A 205 2.80 15.59 -0.13
C ARG A 205 3.27 16.78 -0.96
N ALA A 206 4.19 17.60 -0.46
CA ALA A 206 4.77 18.69 -1.26
C ALA A 206 5.62 18.18 -2.44
N ALA A 207 6.34 17.08 -2.27
CA ALA A 207 7.19 16.47 -3.30
C ALA A 207 6.41 15.68 -4.37
N ALA A 208 5.25 15.12 -3.99
CA ALA A 208 4.38 14.28 -4.81
C ALA A 208 2.90 14.69 -4.62
N PRO A 209 2.50 15.87 -5.13
CA PRO A 209 1.22 16.50 -4.80
C PRO A 209 -0.01 15.68 -5.19
N ASP A 210 0.09 14.86 -6.24
CA ASP A 210 -1.07 14.18 -6.82
C ASP A 210 -1.21 12.73 -6.33
N LEU A 211 -0.13 12.13 -5.81
CA LEU A 211 -0.09 10.69 -5.51
C LEU A 211 -0.91 10.33 -4.27
N TRP A 212 -1.44 9.11 -4.30
CA TRP A 212 -2.04 8.50 -3.11
C TRP A 212 -0.97 8.09 -2.09
N ILE A 213 -1.28 8.28 -0.81
CA ILE A 213 -0.43 7.87 0.30
C ILE A 213 -1.16 6.81 1.13
N LEU A 214 -0.59 5.62 1.25
CA LEU A 214 -0.97 4.63 2.25
C LEU A 214 -0.22 4.94 3.55
N ALA A 215 -0.96 5.30 4.61
CA ALA A 215 -0.40 5.84 5.84
C ALA A 215 -0.54 4.89 7.05
N PRO A 216 0.25 3.81 7.15
CA PRO A 216 0.20 2.92 8.30
C PRO A 216 0.71 3.61 9.57
N GLY A 217 0.17 3.21 10.72
CA GLY A 217 0.70 3.59 12.04
C GLY A 217 -0.27 4.33 12.96
N VAL A 218 -1.49 4.62 12.51
CA VAL A 218 -2.58 5.04 13.42
C VAL A 218 -3.00 3.86 14.31
N GLY A 219 -3.35 4.12 15.57
CA GLY A 219 -3.73 3.07 16.53
C GLY A 219 -2.52 2.48 17.25
N ALA A 220 -2.16 1.23 16.94
CA ALA A 220 -1.15 0.46 17.68
C ALA A 220 0.24 1.12 17.76
N GLN A 221 0.63 1.90 16.73
CA GLN A 221 1.93 2.59 16.68
C GLN A 221 1.85 4.05 17.17
N GLY A 222 0.68 4.49 17.65
CA GLY A 222 0.52 5.81 18.27
C GLY A 222 0.49 7.01 17.32
N GLY A 223 0.27 6.80 16.02
CA GLY A 223 0.12 7.90 15.06
C GLY A 223 -1.09 8.78 15.38
N ASP A 224 -0.89 10.10 15.36
CA ASP A 224 -1.98 11.09 15.49
C ASP A 224 -2.74 11.19 14.17
N LEU A 225 -3.96 10.64 14.15
CA LEU A 225 -4.83 10.63 12.98
C LEU A 225 -5.10 12.03 12.43
N ARG A 226 -5.37 13.02 13.29
CA ARG A 226 -5.71 14.37 12.85
C ARG A 226 -4.49 15.05 12.23
N ALA A 227 -3.35 14.94 12.88
CA ALA A 227 -2.10 15.51 12.36
C ALA A 227 -1.70 14.85 11.03
N ALA A 228 -1.83 13.53 10.92
CA ALA A 228 -1.55 12.80 9.69
C ALA A 228 -2.45 13.24 8.54
N LEU A 229 -3.77 13.32 8.76
CA LEU A 229 -4.73 13.77 7.74
C LEU A 229 -4.44 15.22 7.29
N GLN A 230 -4.18 16.13 8.23
CA GLN A 230 -3.86 17.52 7.91
C GLN A 230 -2.58 17.66 7.06
N ALA A 231 -1.60 16.78 7.28
CA ALA A 231 -0.34 16.80 6.54
C ALA A 231 -0.40 16.06 5.19
N GLY A 232 -1.20 14.98 5.11
CA GLY A 232 -1.15 14.02 4.00
C GLY A 232 -2.27 14.14 2.98
N LEU A 233 -3.43 14.71 3.34
CA LEU A 233 -4.56 14.85 2.40
C LEU A 233 -4.25 15.82 1.25
N ARG A 234 -4.80 15.52 0.08
CA ARG A 234 -4.90 16.48 -1.02
C ARG A 234 -5.97 17.54 -0.71
N ALA A 235 -5.99 18.61 -1.50
CA ALA A 235 -6.95 19.71 -1.35
C ALA A 235 -8.42 19.29 -1.55
N ASP A 236 -8.67 18.18 -2.24
CA ASP A 236 -10.00 17.59 -2.44
C ASP A 236 -10.47 16.72 -1.26
N GLY A 237 -9.66 16.58 -0.21
CA GLY A 237 -9.95 15.73 0.95
C GLY A 237 -9.67 14.24 0.71
N LEU A 238 -9.03 13.88 -0.40
CA LEU A 238 -8.65 12.51 -0.76
C LEU A 238 -7.11 12.34 -0.77
N GLY A 239 -6.64 11.27 -1.43
CA GLY A 239 -5.21 11.02 -1.66
C GLY A 239 -4.49 10.41 -0.47
N MET A 240 -5.22 9.91 0.53
CA MET A 240 -4.66 9.18 1.66
C MET A 240 -5.58 8.02 2.07
N LEU A 241 -4.96 6.92 2.50
CA LEU A 241 -5.56 5.77 3.18
C LEU A 241 -4.91 5.57 4.55
#